data_AF-A0A346Y6M1-F1
#
_entry.id   AF-A0A346Y6M1-F1
#
_cell.length_a   1.000
_cell.length_b   1.000
_cell.length_c   1.000
_cell.angle_alpha   90.00
_cell.angle_beta   90.00
_cell.angle_gamma   90.00
#
_symmetry.space_group_name_H-M   'P 1'
#
loop_
_entity.id
_entity.type
_entity.pdbx_description
1 polymer ?
#
loop_
_entity_poly.entity_id
_entity_poly.type
_entity_poly.pdbx_seq_one_letter_code
_entity_poly.pdbx_strand_id
1 'polypeptide(L)'
;MSSTTTDTTTDATTCGFPGCTQPPSRRETGGRPPAYCDDDSHNAQTAFRERARLAKHGPPRRPDAPVTQAAASVRSLATRMAEELNNHVAGVADLADAAITALVTYSDRESFEVELQRAALEHQREIVAANEELQSQRERTDALLTEIADQRARADLAVAEQAALADRLDKATRNLEELRAALDSIRQQNAEETARANAEARRAEELEQAVLAANRAAEDRAAERDRANADRDAADAAADAERTRSAEAIERAEGLIARADAAAEDERARAAAAADRADAAVAAADRRVDAAEQRAASAIDNANEVARAAEARADAAERRADDAERRRADAERRTDAAAERYREELAAMGAIIDQLRSDADKSDTEP
;
A
#
# COMPACT_ATOMS: atom_id res chain seq x y z
N MET A 1 15.95 69.50 -33.29
CA MET A 1 17.18 69.54 -32.48
C MET A 1 18.34 69.54 -33.44
N SER A 2 19.11 70.61 -33.37
CA SER A 2 20.13 71.01 -34.33
C SER A 2 21.47 70.31 -34.10
N SER A 3 22.25 70.26 -35.19
CA SER A 3 23.73 70.28 -35.29
C SER A 3 24.49 69.01 -34.84
N THR A 4 25.52 68.52 -35.53
CA THR A 4 26.53 69.26 -36.31
C THR A 4 27.16 68.40 -37.42
N THR A 5 27.24 68.98 -38.61
CA THR A 5 28.05 68.56 -39.75
C THR A 5 29.54 68.78 -39.48
N THR A 6 30.39 67.79 -39.73
CA THR A 6 31.81 68.00 -40.05
C THR A 6 32.09 67.37 -41.41
N ASP A 7 32.19 68.25 -42.39
CA ASP A 7 32.65 67.99 -43.74
C ASP A 7 34.19 68.02 -43.71
N THR A 8 34.83 66.86 -43.94
CA THR A 8 36.29 66.76 -44.09
C THR A 8 36.59 66.49 -45.55
N THR A 9 36.93 67.57 -46.25
CA THR A 9 37.55 67.58 -47.57
C THR A 9 38.80 66.69 -47.53
N THR A 10 38.72 65.51 -48.14
CA THR A 10 39.86 64.59 -48.27
C THR A 10 40.46 64.79 -49.66
N ASP A 11 41.56 65.54 -49.71
CA ASP A 11 42.42 65.71 -50.87
C ASP A 11 42.84 64.32 -51.37
N ALA A 12 42.42 63.94 -52.58
CA ALA A 12 42.61 62.61 -53.13
C ALA A 12 44.09 62.40 -53.49
N THR A 13 44.88 61.94 -52.51
CA THR A 13 46.27 61.55 -52.71
C THR A 13 46.31 60.38 -53.70
N THR A 14 46.89 60.59 -54.88
CA THR A 14 47.18 59.53 -55.86
C THR A 14 48.28 58.58 -55.37
N CYS A 15 48.31 57.35 -55.90
CA CYS A 15 49.34 56.35 -55.64
C CYS A 15 50.76 56.93 -55.77
N GLY A 16 51.65 56.63 -54.81
CA GLY A 16 53.03 57.13 -54.76
C GLY A 16 54.02 56.54 -55.81
N PHE A 17 53.52 55.77 -56.77
CA PHE A 17 54.33 55.18 -57.85
C PHE A 17 54.49 56.18 -59.03
N PRO A 18 55.70 56.38 -59.60
CA PRO A 18 55.92 57.38 -60.65
C PRO A 18 55.03 57.13 -61.88
N GLY A 19 54.17 58.09 -62.21
CA GLY A 19 53.27 58.00 -63.36
C GLY A 19 51.95 57.24 -63.11
N CYS A 20 51.69 56.74 -61.89
CA CYS A 20 50.40 56.12 -61.55
C CYS A 20 49.40 57.17 -61.09
N THR A 21 48.17 57.12 -61.63
CA THR A 21 47.06 58.03 -61.25
C THR A 21 45.94 57.32 -60.48
N GLN A 22 46.11 56.04 -60.11
CA GLN A 22 45.12 55.32 -59.32
C GLN A 22 45.11 55.78 -57.85
N PRO A 23 43.95 55.78 -57.17
CA PRO A 23 43.88 56.08 -55.76
C PRO A 23 44.54 54.95 -54.93
N PRO A 24 45.16 55.26 -53.78
CA PRO A 24 45.68 54.28 -52.84
C PRO A 24 44.55 53.43 -52.26
N SER A 25 44.88 52.20 -51.86
CA SER A 25 43.88 51.27 -51.36
C SER A 25 43.28 51.72 -50.03
N ARG A 26 41.98 51.43 -49.82
CA ARG A 26 41.28 51.80 -48.59
C ARG A 26 41.49 50.71 -47.54
N ARG A 27 41.95 51.07 -46.34
CA ARG A 27 41.90 50.18 -45.17
C ARG A 27 40.52 50.27 -44.53
N GLU A 28 39.93 49.11 -44.23
CA GLU A 28 38.60 49.00 -43.60
C GLU A 28 38.63 49.27 -42.09
N THR A 29 39.79 49.21 -41.46
CA THR A 29 39.98 49.48 -40.03
C THR A 29 40.95 50.65 -39.82
N GLY A 30 40.59 51.56 -38.90
CA GLY A 30 41.21 52.87 -38.72
C GLY A 30 42.75 52.88 -38.67
N GLY A 31 43.34 53.92 -39.26
CA GLY A 31 44.79 54.12 -39.39
C GLY A 31 45.12 55.00 -40.61
N ARG A 32 46.39 55.38 -40.78
CA ARG A 32 46.83 56.14 -41.96
C ARG A 32 46.64 55.29 -43.23
N PRO A 33 45.99 55.80 -44.30
CA PRO A 33 45.81 55.03 -45.53
C PRO A 33 47.17 54.65 -46.14
N PRO A 34 47.28 53.46 -46.76
CA PRO A 34 48.50 53.03 -47.44
C PRO A 34 48.86 53.99 -48.58
N ALA A 35 50.16 54.10 -48.91
CA ALA A 35 50.65 55.06 -49.88
C ALA A 35 50.54 54.61 -51.36
N TYR A 36 50.11 53.37 -51.59
CA TYR A 36 50.07 52.74 -52.91
C TYR A 36 48.70 52.09 -53.16
N CYS A 37 48.36 51.86 -54.43
CA CYS A 37 47.10 51.20 -54.83
C CYS A 37 47.20 49.68 -54.70
N ASP A 38 46.11 48.95 -54.96
CA ASP A 38 46.05 47.48 -54.88
C ASP A 38 46.79 46.73 -56.03
N ASP A 39 47.67 47.43 -56.76
CA ASP A 39 48.53 46.79 -57.76
C ASP A 39 49.80 46.27 -57.08
N ASP A 40 50.03 44.95 -57.15
CA ASP A 40 51.20 44.30 -56.54
C ASP A 40 52.54 44.87 -57.05
N SER A 41 52.56 45.45 -58.25
CA SER A 41 53.73 46.10 -58.83
C SER A 41 54.00 47.50 -58.27
N HIS A 42 53.04 48.09 -57.54
CA HIS A 42 53.13 49.43 -56.95
C HIS A 42 53.44 49.34 -55.45
N ASN A 43 54.72 49.23 -55.12
CA ASN A 43 55.19 49.28 -53.74
C ASN A 43 56.43 50.19 -53.63
N ALA A 44 56.91 50.40 -52.41
CA ALA A 44 58.01 51.34 -52.16
C ALA A 44 59.31 50.97 -52.88
N GLN A 45 59.60 49.67 -53.05
CA GLN A 45 60.83 49.22 -53.68
C GLN A 45 60.81 49.44 -55.19
N THR A 46 59.69 49.12 -55.84
CA THR A 46 59.54 49.30 -57.30
C THR A 46 59.50 50.78 -57.67
N ALA A 47 58.82 51.61 -56.88
CA ALA A 47 58.79 53.07 -57.07
C ALA A 47 60.17 53.72 -56.99
N PHE A 48 61.04 53.25 -56.08
CA PHE A 48 62.42 53.73 -55.99
C PHE A 48 63.24 53.37 -57.23
N ARG A 49 63.13 52.12 -57.72
CA ARG A 49 63.85 51.67 -58.91
C ARG A 49 63.46 52.45 -60.16
N GLU A 50 62.17 52.77 -60.31
CA GLU A 50 61.70 53.51 -61.48
C GLU A 50 62.11 54.99 -61.46
N ARG A 51 62.13 55.63 -60.28
CA ARG A 51 62.71 56.98 -60.13
C ARG A 51 64.20 57.02 -60.51
N ALA A 52 64.97 56.00 -60.11
CA ALA A 52 66.38 55.90 -60.46
C ALA A 52 66.60 55.68 -61.98
N ARG A 53 65.68 54.98 -62.66
CA ARG A 53 65.72 54.78 -64.12
C ARG A 53 65.51 56.11 -64.86
N LEU A 54 64.53 56.90 -64.44
CA LEU A 54 64.21 58.19 -65.09
C LEU A 54 65.33 59.24 -64.92
N ALA A 55 66.06 59.21 -63.79
CA ALA A 55 67.17 60.13 -63.55
C ALA A 55 68.40 59.89 -64.48
N LYS A 56 68.54 58.70 -65.07
CA LYS A 56 69.70 58.34 -65.92
C LYS A 56 69.64 58.88 -67.36
N HIS A 57 68.55 59.51 -67.80
CA HIS A 57 68.35 59.92 -69.19
C HIS A 57 68.05 61.43 -69.38
N GLY A 58 68.94 62.33 -68.92
CA GLY A 58 68.84 63.79 -69.15
C GLY A 58 69.26 64.27 -70.58
N PRO A 59 68.85 65.48 -71.04
CA PRO A 59 68.89 65.88 -72.47
C PRO A 59 70.23 66.49 -72.99
N PRO A 60 70.52 66.46 -74.32
CA PRO A 60 71.84 66.79 -74.88
C PRO A 60 72.02 68.25 -75.37
N ARG A 61 73.26 68.77 -75.30
CA ARG A 61 73.74 70.10 -75.75
C ARG A 61 74.47 70.04 -77.11
N ARG A 62 74.33 71.07 -77.95
CA ARG A 62 75.04 71.26 -79.24
C ARG A 62 76.10 72.39 -79.17
N PRO A 63 77.25 72.28 -79.86
CA PRO A 63 78.16 73.40 -80.16
C PRO A 63 78.18 73.73 -81.67
N ASP A 64 78.56 74.97 -82.04
CA ASP A 64 79.30 75.32 -83.27
C ASP A 64 79.63 76.84 -83.30
N ALA A 65 80.84 77.19 -83.75
CA ALA A 65 81.40 78.56 -83.82
C ALA A 65 82.04 78.82 -85.20
N PRO A 66 82.24 80.09 -85.65
CA PRO A 66 83.18 80.36 -86.76
C PRO A 66 84.26 81.45 -86.49
N VAL A 67 85.50 80.97 -86.52
CA VAL A 67 86.80 81.41 -87.11
C VAL A 67 87.09 82.85 -87.62
N THR A 68 86.51 83.93 -87.06
CA THR A 68 87.07 85.31 -87.25
C THR A 68 87.82 85.85 -86.02
N GLN A 69 87.86 85.08 -84.93
CA GLN A 69 88.54 85.47 -83.67
C GLN A 69 90.02 85.09 -83.58
N ALA A 70 90.63 84.49 -84.60
CA ALA A 70 92.01 83.98 -84.52
C ALA A 70 93.11 85.08 -84.46
N ALA A 71 92.80 86.33 -84.82
CA ALA A 71 93.73 87.46 -84.64
C ALA A 71 93.49 88.25 -83.34
N ALA A 72 92.24 88.30 -82.87
CA ALA A 72 91.90 88.83 -81.54
C ALA A 72 92.37 87.88 -80.42
N SER A 73 92.39 86.57 -80.69
CA SER A 73 92.84 85.55 -79.73
C SER A 73 94.32 85.68 -79.39
N VAL A 74 95.21 85.97 -80.34
CA VAL A 74 96.66 86.09 -80.07
C VAL A 74 96.98 87.32 -79.21
N ARG A 75 96.33 88.47 -79.46
CA ARG A 75 96.51 89.65 -78.61
C ARG A 75 95.90 89.47 -77.22
N SER A 76 94.74 88.79 -77.14
CA SER A 76 94.11 88.43 -75.86
C SER A 76 94.88 87.36 -75.07
N LEU A 77 95.65 86.51 -75.76
CA LEU A 77 96.51 85.50 -75.18
C LEU A 77 97.79 86.14 -74.66
N ALA A 78 98.36 87.10 -75.40
CA ALA A 78 99.53 87.85 -74.95
C ALA A 78 99.22 88.73 -73.72
N THR A 79 98.07 89.41 -73.66
CA THR A 79 97.65 90.15 -72.46
C THR A 79 97.36 89.22 -71.30
N ARG A 80 96.72 88.06 -71.53
CA ARG A 80 96.50 87.05 -70.48
C ARG A 80 97.82 86.47 -69.98
N MET A 81 98.76 86.11 -70.84
CA MET A 81 100.07 85.62 -70.40
C MET A 81 100.86 86.71 -69.65
N ALA A 82 100.73 87.99 -70.03
CA ALA A 82 101.34 89.09 -69.29
C ALA A 82 100.69 89.31 -67.91
N GLU A 83 99.36 89.23 -67.81
CA GLU A 83 98.62 89.26 -66.54
C GLU A 83 98.92 88.04 -65.67
N GLU A 84 99.04 86.86 -66.26
CA GLU A 84 99.35 85.60 -65.58
C GLU A 84 100.79 85.57 -65.09
N LEU A 85 101.74 86.12 -65.87
CA LEU A 85 103.11 86.38 -65.43
C LEU A 85 103.15 87.42 -64.31
N ASN A 86 102.37 88.51 -64.40
CA ASN A 86 102.30 89.50 -63.32
C ASN A 86 101.68 88.90 -62.04
N ASN A 87 100.66 88.05 -62.18
CA ASN A 87 100.05 87.34 -61.05
C ASN A 87 101.00 86.28 -60.47
N HIS A 88 101.81 85.62 -61.30
CA HIS A 88 102.85 84.71 -60.81
C HIS A 88 104.00 85.47 -60.16
N VAL A 89 104.39 86.63 -60.68
CA VAL A 89 105.42 87.47 -60.05
C VAL A 89 104.90 88.06 -58.74
N ALA A 90 103.62 88.47 -58.67
CA ALA A 90 102.98 88.90 -57.43
C ALA A 90 102.85 87.73 -56.43
N GLY A 91 102.42 86.55 -56.87
CA GLY A 91 102.33 85.37 -56.01
C GLY A 91 103.70 84.86 -55.54
N VAL A 92 104.74 84.97 -56.37
CA VAL A 92 106.13 84.68 -55.97
C VAL A 92 106.66 85.76 -55.04
N ALA A 93 106.27 87.03 -55.20
CA ALA A 93 106.61 88.09 -54.28
C ALA A 93 105.92 87.89 -52.92
N ASP A 94 104.64 87.54 -52.88
CA ASP A 94 103.90 87.24 -51.64
C ASP A 94 104.43 85.98 -50.95
N LEU A 95 104.77 84.94 -51.73
CA LEU A 95 105.39 83.72 -51.20
C LEU A 95 106.81 84.00 -50.71
N ALA A 96 107.58 84.84 -51.41
CA ALA A 96 108.90 85.26 -50.96
C ALA A 96 108.80 86.14 -49.72
N ASP A 97 107.81 87.02 -49.60
CA ASP A 97 107.59 87.87 -48.43
C ASP A 97 107.09 87.07 -47.23
N ALA A 98 106.19 86.09 -47.44
CA ALA A 98 105.77 85.13 -46.42
C ALA A 98 106.92 84.19 -46.01
N ALA A 99 107.77 83.77 -46.96
CA ALA A 99 108.95 82.95 -46.68
C ALA A 99 110.05 83.75 -45.99
N ILE A 100 110.26 85.03 -46.33
CA ILE A 100 111.18 85.95 -45.66
C ILE A 100 110.65 86.25 -44.26
N THR A 101 109.35 86.50 -44.09
CA THR A 101 108.73 86.69 -42.77
C THR A 101 108.88 85.44 -41.93
N ALA A 102 108.56 84.25 -42.46
CA ALA A 102 108.77 82.98 -41.76
C ALA A 102 110.26 82.72 -41.47
N LEU A 103 111.19 83.02 -42.38
CA LEU A 103 112.64 82.90 -42.17
C LEU A 103 113.14 83.90 -41.15
N VAL A 104 112.59 85.11 -41.08
CA VAL A 104 112.90 86.11 -40.06
C VAL A 104 112.39 85.64 -38.70
N THR A 105 111.16 85.13 -38.62
CA THR A 105 110.59 84.50 -37.41
C THR A 105 111.31 83.22 -37.00
N TYR A 106 111.92 82.48 -37.93
CA TYR A 106 112.76 81.29 -37.67
C TYR A 106 114.24 81.61 -37.38
N SER A 107 114.76 82.74 -37.89
CA SER A 107 116.15 83.19 -37.69
C SER A 107 116.35 83.85 -36.33
N ASP A 108 115.26 84.26 -35.69
CA ASP A 108 115.20 84.54 -34.26
C ASP A 108 114.79 83.27 -33.53
N ARG A 109 115.80 82.49 -33.15
CA ARG A 109 115.64 81.22 -32.43
C ARG A 109 114.74 81.37 -31.18
N GLU A 110 114.78 82.53 -30.51
CA GLU A 110 113.94 82.78 -29.35
C GLU A 110 112.46 82.94 -29.73
N SER A 111 112.15 83.60 -30.86
CA SER A 111 110.76 83.75 -31.33
C SER A 111 110.14 82.43 -31.76
N PHE A 112 110.88 81.56 -32.45
CA PHE A 112 110.39 80.22 -32.82
C PHE A 112 110.19 79.32 -31.61
N GLU A 113 111.12 79.35 -30.63
CA GLU A 113 110.96 78.61 -29.38
C GLU A 113 109.72 79.08 -28.59
N VAL A 114 109.40 80.38 -28.62
CA VAL A 114 108.18 80.95 -28.01
C VAL A 114 106.90 80.52 -28.72
N GLU A 115 106.86 80.50 -30.06
CA GLU A 115 105.69 80.03 -30.81
C GLU A 115 105.46 78.53 -30.66
N LEU A 116 106.54 77.73 -30.68
CA LEU A 116 106.46 76.29 -30.44
C LEU A 116 105.99 75.99 -29.01
N GLN A 117 106.47 76.73 -28.01
CA GLN A 117 105.98 76.62 -26.63
C GLN A 117 104.51 77.03 -26.52
N ARG A 118 104.07 78.07 -27.25
CA ARG A 118 102.67 78.50 -27.28
C ARG A 118 101.76 77.45 -27.91
N ALA A 119 102.14 76.89 -29.06
CA ALA A 119 101.39 75.83 -29.73
C ALA A 119 101.38 74.53 -28.90
N ALA A 120 102.50 74.19 -28.24
CA ALA A 120 102.56 73.05 -27.33
C ALA A 120 101.64 73.25 -26.12
N LEU A 121 101.59 74.45 -25.53
CA LEU A 121 100.67 74.78 -24.44
C LEU A 121 99.20 74.79 -24.91
N GLU A 122 98.93 75.22 -26.13
CA GLU A 122 97.59 75.21 -26.73
C GLU A 122 97.10 73.79 -26.97
N HIS A 123 97.90 72.94 -27.61
CA HIS A 123 97.59 71.51 -27.75
C HIS A 123 97.49 70.80 -26.40
N GLN A 124 98.33 71.16 -25.43
CA GLN A 124 98.22 70.59 -24.08
C GLN A 124 96.92 70.99 -23.39
N ARG A 125 96.39 72.21 -23.62
CA ARG A 125 95.05 72.63 -23.16
C ARG A 125 93.94 71.88 -23.88
N GLU A 126 94.04 71.68 -25.20
CA GLU A 126 93.05 70.90 -25.96
C GLU A 126 92.99 69.44 -25.50
N ILE A 127 94.15 68.81 -25.24
CA ILE A 127 94.22 67.44 -24.71
C ILE A 127 93.60 67.38 -23.32
N VAL A 128 93.86 68.36 -22.45
CA VAL A 128 93.24 68.43 -21.12
C VAL A 128 91.72 68.59 -21.24
N ALA A 129 91.23 69.51 -22.08
CA ALA A 129 89.80 69.71 -22.29
C ALA A 129 89.11 68.48 -22.89
N ALA A 130 89.73 67.81 -23.87
CA ALA A 130 89.22 66.58 -24.45
C ALA A 130 89.21 65.42 -23.43
N ASN A 131 90.22 65.34 -22.55
CA ASN A 131 90.26 64.38 -21.46
C ASN A 131 89.18 64.65 -20.40
N GLU A 132 88.94 65.91 -20.04
CA GLU A 132 87.85 66.32 -19.13
C GLU A 132 86.48 65.99 -19.73
N GLU A 133 86.27 66.23 -21.03
CA GLU A 133 85.03 65.86 -21.70
C GLU A 133 84.84 64.34 -21.76
N LEU A 134 85.90 63.58 -22.08
CA LEU A 134 85.85 62.12 -22.05
C LEU A 134 85.58 61.59 -20.63
N GLN A 135 86.16 62.21 -19.60
CA GLN A 135 85.87 61.88 -18.20
C GLN A 135 84.41 62.16 -17.86
N SER A 136 83.87 63.33 -18.23
CA SER A 136 82.46 63.65 -18.00
C SER A 136 81.52 62.71 -18.76
N GLN A 137 81.87 62.32 -19.99
CA GLN A 137 81.10 61.33 -20.76
C GLN A 137 81.14 59.94 -20.09
N ARG A 138 82.29 59.51 -19.56
CA ARG A 138 82.42 58.26 -18.81
C ARG A 138 81.57 58.30 -17.54
N GLU A 139 81.68 59.35 -16.74
CA GLU A 139 80.87 59.53 -15.53
C GLU A 139 79.36 59.51 -15.83
N ARG A 140 78.91 60.17 -16.92
CA ARG A 140 77.51 60.10 -17.37
C ARG A 140 77.10 58.70 -17.79
N THR A 141 77.98 57.99 -18.50
CA THR A 141 77.72 56.61 -18.93
C THR A 141 77.63 55.68 -17.73
N ASP A 142 78.54 55.80 -16.77
CA ASP A 142 78.55 55.02 -15.54
C ASP A 142 77.32 55.32 -14.67
N ALA A 143 76.89 56.58 -14.60
CA ALA A 143 75.66 56.97 -13.92
C ALA A 143 74.42 56.34 -14.58
N LEU A 144 74.32 56.36 -15.91
CA LEU A 144 73.22 55.73 -16.64
C LEU A 144 73.23 54.20 -16.48
N LEU A 145 74.39 53.55 -16.52
CA LEU A 145 74.51 52.11 -16.29
C LEU A 145 74.08 51.73 -14.87
N THR A 146 74.42 52.56 -13.88
CA THR A 146 73.98 52.38 -12.49
C THR A 146 72.47 52.55 -12.36
N GLU A 147 71.89 53.55 -13.02
CA GLU A 147 70.43 53.75 -13.05
C GLU A 147 69.71 52.57 -13.71
N ILE A 148 70.21 52.06 -14.84
CA ILE A 148 69.66 50.87 -15.51
C ILE A 148 69.76 49.65 -14.59
N ALA A 149 70.86 49.47 -13.87
CA ALA A 149 71.03 48.37 -12.92
C ALA A 149 70.03 48.45 -11.76
N ASP A 150 69.81 49.64 -11.19
CA ASP A 150 68.82 49.86 -10.14
C ASP A 150 67.38 49.65 -10.66
N GLN A 151 67.06 50.14 -11.86
CA GLN A 151 65.76 49.89 -12.50
C GLN A 151 65.51 48.39 -12.74
N ARG A 152 66.53 47.63 -13.17
CA ARG A 152 66.45 46.17 -13.31
C ARG A 152 66.24 45.48 -11.96
N ALA A 153 67.01 45.87 -10.93
CA ALA A 153 66.84 45.31 -9.59
C ALA A 153 65.43 45.55 -9.04
N ARG A 154 64.86 46.75 -9.25
CA ARG A 154 63.47 47.07 -8.90
C ARG A 154 62.46 46.24 -9.70
N ALA A 155 62.70 46.03 -11.00
CA ALA A 155 61.85 45.20 -11.83
C ALA A 155 61.88 43.72 -11.38
N ASP A 156 63.06 43.19 -11.06
CA ASP A 156 63.21 41.82 -10.55
C ASP A 156 62.51 41.62 -9.21
N LEU A 157 62.61 42.61 -8.30
CA LEU A 157 61.85 42.61 -7.04
C LEU A 157 60.34 42.61 -7.29
N ALA A 158 59.84 43.45 -8.20
CA ALA A 158 58.42 43.49 -8.54
C ALA A 158 57.93 42.17 -9.15
N VAL A 159 58.74 41.51 -9.99
CA VAL A 159 58.43 40.18 -10.55
C VAL A 159 58.40 39.12 -9.44
N ALA A 160 59.34 39.15 -8.50
CA ALA A 160 59.36 38.24 -7.36
C ALA A 160 58.14 38.43 -6.44
N GLU A 161 57.72 39.66 -6.18
CA GLU A 161 56.50 39.98 -5.44
C GLU A 161 55.25 39.47 -6.15
N GLN A 162 55.16 39.68 -7.48
CA GLN A 162 54.05 39.16 -8.28
C GLN A 162 54.00 37.63 -8.27
N ALA A 163 55.14 36.95 -8.36
CA ALA A 163 55.22 35.50 -8.27
C ALA A 163 54.77 34.99 -6.89
N ALA A 164 55.16 35.67 -5.81
CA ALA A 164 54.72 35.33 -4.47
C ALA A 164 53.20 35.56 -4.26
N LEU A 165 52.63 36.60 -4.85
CA LEU A 165 51.18 36.83 -4.84
C LEU A 165 50.43 35.76 -5.65
N ALA A 166 50.95 35.36 -6.82
CA ALA A 166 50.38 34.29 -7.62
C ALA A 166 50.35 32.96 -6.85
N ASP A 167 51.46 32.58 -6.19
CA ASP A 167 51.52 31.38 -5.35
C ASP A 167 50.53 31.44 -4.17
N ARG A 168 50.35 32.60 -3.54
CA ARG A 168 49.33 32.80 -2.49
C ARG A 168 47.91 32.64 -3.04
N LEU A 169 47.61 33.16 -4.23
CA LEU A 169 46.30 33.02 -4.87
C LEU A 169 46.02 31.57 -5.29
N ASP A 170 47.02 30.86 -5.80
CA ASP A 170 46.90 29.43 -6.14
C ASP A 170 46.63 28.59 -4.88
N LYS A 171 47.36 28.85 -3.78
CA LYS A 171 47.12 28.20 -2.49
C LYS A 171 45.72 28.51 -1.95
N ALA A 172 45.27 29.76 -2.02
CA ALA A 172 43.93 30.14 -1.60
C ALA A 172 42.85 29.45 -2.45
N THR A 173 43.08 29.31 -3.76
CA THR A 173 42.15 28.63 -4.68
C THR A 173 42.04 27.14 -4.33
N ARG A 174 43.18 26.45 -4.11
CA ARG A 174 43.19 25.04 -3.67
C ARG A 174 42.46 24.86 -2.33
N ASN A 175 42.70 25.74 -1.36
CA ASN A 175 42.00 25.69 -0.08
C ASN A 175 40.48 25.88 -0.24
N LEU A 176 40.04 26.75 -1.15
CA LEU A 176 38.61 26.92 -1.44
C LEU A 176 38.00 25.69 -2.13
N GLU A 177 38.74 25.03 -3.02
CA GLU A 177 38.32 23.78 -3.66
C GLU A 177 38.21 22.65 -2.64
N GLU A 178 39.18 22.51 -1.74
CA GLU A 178 39.14 21.54 -0.63
C GLU A 178 37.95 21.78 0.30
N LEU A 179 37.69 23.04 0.68
CA LEU A 179 36.54 23.40 1.50
C LEU A 179 35.21 23.12 0.80
N ARG A 180 35.12 23.35 -0.51
CA ARG A 180 33.92 23.01 -1.31
C ARG A 180 33.70 21.50 -1.35
N ALA A 181 34.76 20.72 -1.60
CA ALA A 181 34.68 19.26 -1.59
C ALA A 181 34.27 18.72 -0.21
N ALA A 182 34.80 19.30 0.87
CA ALA A 182 34.40 18.95 2.24
C ALA A 182 32.93 19.29 2.51
N LEU A 183 32.45 20.45 2.07
CA LEU A 183 31.04 20.85 2.23
C LEU A 183 30.10 19.93 1.46
N ASP A 184 30.46 19.54 0.24
CA ASP A 184 29.65 18.63 -0.57
C ASP A 184 29.64 17.21 0.00
N SER A 185 30.77 16.76 0.57
CA SER A 185 30.83 15.51 1.34
C SER A 185 29.90 15.53 2.55
N ILE A 186 29.91 16.61 3.35
CA ILE A 186 29.00 16.78 4.50
C ILE A 186 27.53 16.80 4.05
N ARG A 187 27.21 17.48 2.95
CA ARG A 187 25.86 17.50 2.38
C ARG A 187 25.40 16.11 1.96
N GLN A 188 26.28 15.33 1.34
CA GLN A 188 25.98 13.95 0.96
C GLN A 188 25.74 13.08 2.20
N GLN A 189 26.60 13.17 3.22
CA GLN A 189 26.42 12.45 4.48
C GLN A 189 25.09 12.79 5.16
N ASN A 190 24.75 14.08 5.26
CA ASN A 190 23.48 14.52 5.84
C ASN A 190 22.28 14.04 5.02
N ALA A 191 22.38 14.00 3.69
CA ALA A 191 21.32 13.47 2.83
C ALA A 191 21.13 11.96 3.04
N GLU A 192 22.23 11.20 3.15
CA GLU A 192 22.19 9.77 3.46
C GLU A 192 21.62 9.49 4.85
N GLU A 193 22.00 10.25 5.87
CA GLU A 193 21.45 10.14 7.23
C GLU A 193 19.96 10.49 7.25
N THR A 194 19.55 11.55 6.55
CA THR A 194 18.13 11.91 6.43
C THR A 194 17.33 10.82 5.72
N ALA A 195 17.90 10.21 4.67
CA ALA A 195 17.26 9.10 3.96
C ALA A 195 17.13 7.86 4.86
N ARG A 196 18.15 7.55 5.67
CA ARG A 196 18.11 6.46 6.67
C ARG A 196 17.05 6.72 7.73
N ALA A 197 17.02 7.91 8.31
CA ALA A 197 16.03 8.30 9.31
C ALA A 197 14.60 8.23 8.76
N ASN A 198 14.38 8.69 7.52
CA ASN A 198 13.07 8.59 6.86
C ASN A 198 12.67 7.13 6.58
N ALA A 199 13.61 6.25 6.22
CA ALA A 199 13.33 4.84 6.02
C ALA A 199 13.00 4.13 7.35
N GLU A 200 13.68 4.48 8.43
CA GLU A 200 13.39 3.98 9.78
C GLU A 200 12.02 4.45 10.28
N ALA A 201 11.68 5.73 10.07
CA ALA A 201 10.36 6.27 10.41
C ALA A 201 9.24 5.53 9.68
N ARG A 202 9.37 5.29 8.37
CA ARG A 202 8.39 4.50 7.61
C ARG A 202 8.24 3.07 8.13
N ARG A 203 9.35 2.40 8.46
CA ARG A 203 9.31 1.07 9.07
C ARG A 203 8.61 1.07 10.43
N ALA A 204 8.81 2.11 11.24
CA ALA A 204 8.12 2.26 12.52
C ALA A 204 6.60 2.46 12.32
N GLU A 205 6.19 3.31 11.37
CA GLU A 205 4.77 3.49 11.00
C GLU A 205 4.14 2.19 10.49
N GLU A 206 4.84 1.44 9.63
CA GLU A 206 4.39 0.13 9.14
C GLU A 206 4.22 -0.88 10.28
N LEU A 207 5.16 -0.92 11.23
CA LEU A 207 5.07 -1.79 12.41
C LEU A 207 3.91 -1.39 13.33
N GLU A 208 3.69 -0.09 13.56
CA GLU A 208 2.56 0.39 14.35
C GLU A 208 1.23 0.00 13.71
N GLN A 209 1.09 0.18 12.39
CA GLN A 209 -0.09 -0.25 11.65
C GLN A 209 -0.28 -1.78 11.72
N ALA A 210 0.79 -2.56 11.62
CA ALA A 210 0.74 -4.01 11.74
C ALA A 210 0.29 -4.45 13.15
N VAL A 211 0.78 -3.78 14.20
CA VAL A 211 0.36 -4.05 15.59
C VAL A 211 -1.10 -3.69 15.81
N LEU A 212 -1.56 -2.54 15.31
CA LEU A 212 -2.97 -2.15 15.39
C LEU A 212 -3.88 -3.14 14.65
N ALA A 213 -3.47 -3.60 13.46
CA ALA A 213 -4.20 -4.62 12.71
C ALA A 213 -4.23 -5.96 13.44
N ALA A 214 -3.12 -6.38 14.04
CA ALA A 214 -3.03 -7.60 14.83
C ALA A 214 -3.92 -7.55 16.08
N ASN A 215 -3.98 -6.41 16.77
CA ASN A 215 -4.84 -6.20 17.93
C ASN A 215 -6.32 -6.28 17.55
N ARG A 216 -6.75 -5.61 16.47
CA ARG A 216 -8.13 -5.73 15.96
C ARG A 216 -8.49 -7.17 15.62
N ALA A 217 -7.61 -7.89 14.93
CA ALA A 217 -7.83 -9.30 14.61
C ALA A 217 -7.90 -10.18 15.88
N ALA A 218 -7.17 -9.84 16.94
CA ALA A 218 -7.25 -10.55 18.21
C ALA A 218 -8.58 -10.27 18.95
N GLU A 219 -9.06 -9.02 18.91
CA GLU A 219 -10.37 -8.63 19.45
C GLU A 219 -11.52 -9.33 18.71
N ASP A 220 -11.47 -9.39 17.37
CA ASP A 220 -12.46 -10.09 16.55
C ASP A 220 -12.52 -11.59 16.89
N ARG A 221 -11.36 -12.25 17.01
CA ARG A 221 -11.27 -13.65 17.43
C ARG A 221 -11.79 -13.88 18.85
N ALA A 222 -11.55 -12.93 19.76
CA ALA A 222 -12.09 -13.01 21.12
C ALA A 222 -13.62 -12.92 21.09
N ALA A 223 -14.19 -11.97 20.33
CA ALA A 223 -15.63 -11.83 20.17
C ALA A 223 -16.27 -13.07 19.51
N GLU A 224 -15.62 -13.67 18.51
CA GLU A 224 -16.07 -14.94 17.91
C GLU A 224 -16.08 -16.09 18.91
N ARG A 225 -15.03 -16.21 19.73
CA ARG A 225 -14.96 -17.22 20.79
C ARG A 225 -16.05 -17.02 21.83
N ASP A 226 -16.32 -15.79 22.23
CA ASP A 226 -17.37 -15.47 23.20
C ASP A 226 -18.76 -15.81 22.66
N ARG A 227 -19.04 -15.53 21.37
CA ARG A 227 -20.26 -15.98 20.69
C ARG A 227 -20.37 -17.50 20.66
N ALA A 228 -19.29 -18.20 20.27
CA ALA A 228 -19.29 -19.66 20.22
C ALA A 228 -19.50 -20.30 21.60
N ASN A 229 -18.98 -19.68 22.67
CA ASN A 229 -19.23 -20.11 24.04
C ASN A 229 -20.69 -19.86 24.44
N ALA A 230 -21.26 -18.69 24.13
CA ALA A 230 -22.66 -18.39 24.40
C ALA A 230 -23.62 -19.36 23.65
N ASP A 231 -23.30 -19.70 22.41
CA ASP A 231 -24.05 -20.68 21.63
C ASP A 231 -23.98 -22.08 22.25
N ARG A 232 -22.80 -22.49 22.76
CA ARG A 232 -22.64 -23.75 23.50
C ARG A 232 -23.46 -23.74 24.78
N ASP A 233 -23.36 -22.69 25.59
CA ASP A 233 -24.12 -22.57 26.85
C ASP A 233 -25.63 -22.61 26.60
N ALA A 234 -26.10 -21.96 25.52
CA ALA A 234 -27.50 -22.00 25.11
C ALA A 234 -27.94 -23.41 24.67
N ALA A 235 -27.07 -24.13 23.94
CA ALA A 235 -27.34 -25.51 23.53
C ALA A 235 -27.38 -26.47 24.73
N ASP A 236 -26.48 -26.31 25.70
CA ASP A 236 -26.45 -27.10 26.93
C ASP A 236 -27.70 -26.84 27.77
N ALA A 237 -28.09 -25.57 27.94
CA ALA A 237 -29.33 -25.20 28.63
C ALA A 237 -30.58 -25.77 27.95
N ALA A 238 -30.62 -25.77 26.61
CA ALA A 238 -31.73 -26.36 25.86
C ALA A 238 -31.78 -27.89 26.02
N ALA A 239 -30.62 -28.55 26.02
CA ALA A 239 -30.52 -29.99 26.26
C ALA A 239 -30.99 -30.37 27.67
N ASP A 240 -30.62 -29.60 28.69
CA ASP A 240 -31.07 -29.83 30.06
C ASP A 240 -32.58 -29.59 30.21
N ALA A 241 -33.13 -28.53 29.60
CA ALA A 241 -34.57 -28.30 29.57
C ALA A 241 -35.33 -29.47 28.89
N GLU A 242 -34.77 -30.06 27.83
CA GLU A 242 -35.36 -31.24 27.19
C GLU A 242 -35.31 -32.49 28.08
N ARG A 243 -34.20 -32.70 28.80
CA ARG A 243 -34.09 -33.79 29.79
C ARG A 243 -35.13 -33.64 30.89
N THR A 244 -35.31 -32.43 31.42
CA THR A 244 -36.35 -32.14 32.44
C THR A 244 -37.75 -32.43 31.89
N ARG A 245 -38.08 -31.91 30.69
CA ARG A 245 -39.39 -32.18 30.05
C ARG A 245 -39.63 -33.67 29.81
N SER A 246 -38.59 -34.39 29.40
CA SER A 246 -38.64 -35.84 29.20
C SER A 246 -38.87 -36.59 30.52
N ALA A 247 -38.17 -36.21 31.59
CA ALA A 247 -38.36 -36.79 32.91
C ALA A 247 -39.78 -36.57 33.44
N GLU A 248 -40.31 -35.34 33.33
CA GLU A 248 -41.70 -35.02 33.70
C GLU A 248 -42.74 -35.75 32.84
N ALA A 249 -42.44 -36.02 31.57
CA ALA A 249 -43.31 -36.81 30.70
C ALA A 249 -43.32 -38.28 31.12
N ILE A 250 -42.15 -38.84 31.46
CA ILE A 250 -42.01 -40.21 31.98
C ILE A 250 -42.78 -40.34 33.31
N GLU A 251 -42.56 -39.44 34.26
CA GLU A 251 -43.26 -39.45 35.56
C GLU A 251 -44.78 -39.38 35.38
N ARG A 252 -45.27 -38.51 34.48
CA ARG A 252 -46.70 -38.44 34.15
C ARG A 252 -47.22 -39.74 33.53
N ALA A 253 -46.44 -40.37 32.65
CA ALA A 253 -46.81 -41.64 32.03
C ALA A 253 -46.87 -42.77 33.06
N GLU A 254 -45.87 -42.88 33.94
CA GLU A 254 -45.84 -43.82 35.06
C GLU A 254 -47.05 -43.60 36.00
N GLY A 255 -47.37 -42.34 36.32
CA GLY A 255 -48.55 -42.01 37.13
C GLY A 255 -49.89 -42.30 36.43
N LEU A 256 -49.95 -42.31 35.09
CA LEU A 256 -51.13 -42.76 34.35
C LEU A 256 -51.23 -44.29 34.34
N ILE A 257 -50.12 -44.99 34.16
CA ILE A 257 -50.05 -46.45 34.20
C ILE A 257 -50.49 -46.94 35.59
N ALA A 258 -49.93 -46.40 36.67
CA ALA A 258 -50.30 -46.78 38.03
C ALA A 258 -51.80 -46.56 38.32
N ARG A 259 -52.40 -45.48 37.80
CA ARG A 259 -53.84 -45.24 37.92
C ARG A 259 -54.67 -46.22 37.10
N ALA A 260 -54.22 -46.57 35.90
CA ALA A 260 -54.89 -47.56 35.06
C ALA A 260 -54.83 -48.97 35.71
N ASP A 261 -53.68 -49.35 36.27
CA ASP A 261 -53.51 -50.61 37.00
C ASP A 261 -54.41 -50.66 38.23
N ALA A 262 -54.43 -49.59 39.05
CA ALA A 262 -55.32 -49.50 40.21
C ALA A 262 -56.80 -49.56 39.83
N ALA A 263 -57.21 -48.89 38.74
CA ALA A 263 -58.57 -48.95 38.23
C ALA A 263 -58.93 -50.37 37.74
N ALA A 264 -58.01 -51.05 37.06
CA ALA A 264 -58.20 -52.43 36.62
C ALA A 264 -58.28 -53.41 37.80
N GLU A 265 -57.51 -53.20 38.87
CA GLU A 265 -57.61 -53.97 40.11
C GLU A 265 -58.96 -53.75 40.81
N ASP A 266 -59.42 -52.51 40.93
CA ASP A 266 -60.74 -52.19 41.50
C ASP A 266 -61.87 -52.80 40.64
N GLU A 267 -61.78 -52.73 39.31
CA GLU A 267 -62.74 -53.37 38.41
C GLU A 267 -62.75 -54.90 38.58
N ARG A 268 -61.57 -55.54 38.67
CA ARG A 268 -61.45 -56.98 38.96
C ARG A 268 -62.04 -57.34 40.32
N ALA A 269 -61.80 -56.53 41.36
CA ALA A 269 -62.36 -56.75 42.69
C ALA A 269 -63.89 -56.61 42.68
N ARG A 270 -64.44 -55.61 41.96
CA ARG A 270 -65.89 -55.44 41.77
C ARG A 270 -66.50 -56.60 40.99
N ALA A 271 -65.82 -57.09 39.95
CA ALA A 271 -66.24 -58.24 39.16
C ALA A 271 -66.25 -59.52 40.00
N ALA A 272 -65.20 -59.75 40.81
CA ALA A 272 -65.15 -60.87 41.76
C ALA A 272 -66.30 -60.80 42.78
N ALA A 273 -66.51 -59.64 43.41
CA ALA A 273 -67.61 -59.45 44.35
C ALA A 273 -69.01 -59.56 43.69
N ALA A 274 -69.12 -59.27 42.39
CA ALA A 274 -70.35 -59.51 41.63
C ALA A 274 -70.56 -61.01 41.36
N ALA A 275 -69.50 -61.75 41.02
CA ALA A 275 -69.53 -63.20 40.87
C ALA A 275 -69.91 -63.89 42.19
N ASP A 276 -69.27 -63.54 43.31
CA ASP A 276 -69.60 -64.08 44.64
C ASP A 276 -71.08 -63.85 45.01
N ARG A 277 -71.63 -62.67 44.66
CA ARG A 277 -73.06 -62.36 44.87
C ARG A 277 -73.96 -63.20 43.97
N ALA A 278 -73.56 -63.44 42.72
CA ALA A 278 -74.29 -64.30 41.81
C ALA A 278 -74.30 -65.75 42.33
N ASP A 279 -73.15 -66.29 42.75
CA ASP A 279 -73.03 -67.63 43.33
C ASP A 279 -73.87 -67.76 44.62
N ALA A 280 -73.83 -66.75 45.50
CA ALA A 280 -74.66 -66.72 46.70
C ALA A 280 -76.16 -66.69 46.37
N ALA A 281 -76.55 -65.97 45.30
CA ALA A 281 -77.94 -65.92 44.84
C ALA A 281 -78.39 -67.25 44.24
N VAL A 282 -77.55 -67.93 43.45
CA VAL A 282 -77.79 -69.28 42.94
C VAL A 282 -77.95 -70.26 44.10
N ALA A 283 -77.01 -70.29 45.05
CA ALA A 283 -77.11 -71.15 46.23
C ALA A 283 -78.36 -70.86 47.08
N ALA A 284 -78.81 -69.60 47.13
CA ALA A 284 -80.07 -69.25 47.79
C ALA A 284 -81.30 -69.71 47.00
N ALA A 285 -81.26 -69.69 45.67
CA ALA A 285 -82.30 -70.23 44.82
C ALA A 285 -82.38 -71.76 44.95
N ASP A 286 -81.26 -72.46 44.93
CA ASP A 286 -81.20 -73.91 45.13
C ASP A 286 -81.81 -74.31 46.48
N ARG A 287 -81.42 -73.63 47.58
CA ARG A 287 -82.05 -73.85 48.89
C ARG A 287 -83.56 -73.63 48.88
N ARG A 288 -84.07 -72.70 48.07
CA ARG A 288 -85.52 -72.47 47.94
C ARG A 288 -86.20 -73.58 47.14
N VAL A 289 -85.54 -74.10 46.11
CA VAL A 289 -85.98 -75.26 45.34
C VAL A 289 -86.00 -76.49 46.23
N ASP A 290 -84.91 -76.81 46.92
CA ASP A 290 -84.84 -77.93 47.89
C ASP A 290 -85.94 -77.83 48.95
N ALA A 291 -86.15 -76.63 49.52
CA ALA A 291 -87.21 -76.41 50.49
C ALA A 291 -88.61 -76.50 49.88
N ALA A 292 -88.79 -76.19 48.60
CA ALA A 292 -90.05 -76.37 47.89
C ALA A 292 -90.29 -77.84 47.55
N GLU A 293 -89.27 -78.58 47.15
CA GLU A 293 -89.30 -80.02 46.92
C GLU A 293 -89.61 -80.79 48.22
N GLN A 294 -88.96 -80.44 49.33
CA GLN A 294 -89.28 -81.00 50.65
C GLN A 294 -90.73 -80.71 51.05
N ARG A 295 -91.22 -79.48 50.81
CA ARG A 295 -92.62 -79.13 51.07
C ARG A 295 -93.57 -79.93 50.18
N ALA A 296 -93.24 -80.12 48.90
CA ALA A 296 -94.01 -80.93 47.97
C ALA A 296 -94.01 -82.41 48.38
N ALA A 297 -92.86 -82.98 48.77
CA ALA A 297 -92.75 -84.34 49.26
C ALA A 297 -93.60 -84.54 50.53
N SER A 298 -93.47 -83.65 51.53
CA SER A 298 -94.31 -83.69 52.73
C SER A 298 -95.80 -83.51 52.44
N ALA A 299 -96.15 -82.71 51.43
CA ALA A 299 -97.54 -82.56 50.99
C ALA A 299 -98.07 -83.82 50.31
N ILE A 300 -97.25 -84.50 49.51
CA ILE A 300 -97.58 -85.80 48.90
C ILE A 300 -97.74 -86.87 49.98
N ASP A 301 -96.84 -86.95 50.97
CA ASP A 301 -96.94 -87.88 52.08
C ASP A 301 -98.21 -87.63 52.91
N ASN A 302 -98.50 -86.38 53.25
CA ASN A 302 -99.75 -86.01 53.91
C ASN A 302 -100.98 -86.37 53.06
N ALA A 303 -100.94 -86.14 51.76
CA ALA A 303 -102.04 -86.51 50.86
C ALA A 303 -102.24 -88.03 50.81
N ASN A 304 -101.15 -88.81 50.80
CA ASN A 304 -101.18 -90.26 50.85
C ASN A 304 -101.71 -90.76 52.20
N GLU A 305 -101.34 -90.14 53.32
CA GLU A 305 -101.91 -90.46 54.64
C GLU A 305 -103.41 -90.16 54.69
N VAL A 306 -103.84 -89.00 54.18
CA VAL A 306 -105.26 -88.66 54.06
C VAL A 306 -106.00 -89.63 53.16
N ALA A 307 -105.41 -90.05 52.03
CA ALA A 307 -105.97 -91.04 51.14
C ALA A 307 -106.12 -92.41 51.82
N ARG A 308 -105.07 -92.92 52.49
CA ARG A 308 -105.14 -94.17 53.27
C ARG A 308 -106.17 -94.09 54.40
N ALA A 309 -106.28 -92.94 55.08
CA ALA A 309 -107.29 -92.73 56.11
C ALA A 309 -108.71 -92.68 55.52
N ALA A 310 -108.88 -92.10 54.33
CA ALA A 310 -110.15 -92.10 53.61
C ALA A 310 -110.55 -93.50 53.14
N GLU A 311 -109.59 -94.29 52.62
CA GLU A 311 -109.78 -95.68 52.23
C GLU A 311 -110.14 -96.55 53.43
N ALA A 312 -109.40 -96.43 54.55
CA ALA A 312 -109.74 -97.12 55.79
C ALA A 312 -111.14 -96.74 56.33
N ARG A 313 -111.57 -95.48 56.15
CA ARG A 313 -112.93 -95.04 56.49
C ARG A 313 -113.97 -95.62 55.53
N ALA A 314 -113.65 -95.73 54.24
CA ALA A 314 -114.51 -96.35 53.23
C ALA A 314 -114.69 -97.84 53.53
N ASP A 315 -113.61 -98.60 53.78
CA ASP A 315 -113.68 -99.99 54.18
C ASP A 315 -114.45 -100.19 55.49
N ALA A 316 -114.28 -99.27 56.46
CA ALA A 316 -115.04 -99.30 57.71
C ALA A 316 -116.52 -98.99 57.49
N ALA A 317 -116.86 -98.16 56.51
CA ALA A 317 -118.25 -97.89 56.12
C ALA A 317 -118.86 -99.10 55.40
N GLU A 318 -118.11 -99.74 54.51
CA GLU A 318 -118.50 -100.97 53.81
C GLU A 318 -118.72 -102.12 54.80
N ARG A 319 -117.77 -102.36 55.72
CA ARG A 319 -117.95 -103.35 56.80
C ARG A 319 -119.18 -103.08 57.66
N ARG A 320 -119.50 -101.81 57.93
CA ARG A 320 -120.73 -101.43 58.66
C ARG A 320 -121.99 -101.64 57.83
N ALA A 321 -121.93 -101.44 56.52
CA ALA A 321 -123.03 -101.73 55.60
C ALA A 321 -123.30 -103.23 55.53
N ASP A 322 -122.25 -104.05 55.38
CA ASP A 322 -122.36 -105.51 55.40
C ASP A 322 -122.91 -106.03 56.73
N ASP A 323 -122.46 -105.46 57.86
CA ASP A 323 -123.00 -105.82 59.18
C ASP A 323 -124.45 -105.39 59.36
N ALA A 324 -124.85 -104.23 58.81
CA ALA A 324 -126.24 -103.79 58.81
C ALA A 324 -127.12 -104.71 57.94
N GLU A 325 -126.61 -105.17 56.80
CA GLU A 325 -127.28 -106.12 55.92
C GLU A 325 -127.39 -107.51 56.55
N ARG A 326 -126.32 -108.01 57.18
CA ARG A 326 -126.36 -109.23 58.00
C ARG A 326 -127.41 -109.14 59.12
N ARG A 327 -127.49 -108.00 59.82
CA ARG A 327 -128.51 -107.76 60.85
C ARG A 327 -129.92 -107.71 60.29
N ARG A 328 -130.13 -107.15 59.09
CA ARG A 328 -131.42 -107.19 58.38
C ARG A 328 -131.81 -108.62 58.03
N ALA A 329 -130.89 -109.39 57.43
CA ALA A 329 -131.14 -110.80 57.09
C ALA A 329 -131.42 -111.67 58.32
N ASP A 330 -130.74 -111.41 59.45
CA ASP A 330 -131.02 -112.09 60.72
C ASP A 330 -132.37 -111.68 61.33
N ALA A 331 -132.77 -110.42 61.20
CA ALA A 331 -134.08 -109.96 61.63
C ALA A 331 -135.19 -110.60 60.78
N GLU A 332 -135.03 -110.68 59.46
CA GLU A 332 -135.94 -111.40 58.54
C GLU A 332 -136.05 -112.87 58.91
N ARG A 333 -134.92 -113.56 59.12
CA ARG A 333 -134.93 -114.97 59.57
C ARG A 333 -135.69 -115.16 60.88
N ARG A 334 -135.60 -114.19 61.83
CA ARG A 334 -136.34 -114.26 63.09
C ARG A 334 -137.83 -113.99 62.91
N THR A 335 -138.23 -113.08 62.01
CA THR A 335 -139.64 -112.85 61.69
C THR A 335 -140.25 -114.04 60.96
N ASP A 336 -139.50 -114.67 60.06
CA ASP A 336 -139.94 -115.88 59.36
C ASP A 336 -140.08 -117.06 60.32
N ALA A 337 -139.09 -117.28 61.20
CA ALA A 337 -139.17 -118.31 62.24
C ALA A 337 -140.30 -118.06 63.26
N ALA A 338 -140.59 -116.80 63.58
CA ALA A 338 -141.74 -116.45 64.42
C ALA A 338 -143.07 -116.71 63.69
N ALA A 339 -143.16 -116.36 62.41
CA ALA A 339 -144.34 -116.64 61.58
C ALA A 339 -144.59 -118.15 61.40
N GLU A 340 -143.53 -118.95 61.33
CA GLU A 340 -143.59 -120.41 61.27
C GLU A 340 -144.09 -121.01 62.59
N ARG A 341 -143.59 -120.54 63.73
CA ARG A 341 -144.11 -120.94 65.05
C ARG A 341 -145.58 -120.59 65.24
N TYR A 342 -146.01 -119.40 64.81
CA TYR A 342 -147.43 -119.04 64.86
C TYR A 342 -148.29 -119.90 63.93
N ARG A 343 -147.76 -120.34 62.77
CA ARG A 343 -148.44 -121.31 61.90
C ARG A 343 -148.55 -122.69 62.56
N GLU A 344 -147.50 -123.16 63.23
CA GLU A 344 -147.50 -124.42 63.98
C GLU A 344 -148.44 -124.39 65.19
N GLU A 345 -148.49 -123.29 65.94
CA GLU A 345 -149.42 -123.12 67.07
C GLU A 345 -150.88 -123.07 66.60
N LEU A 346 -151.17 -122.42 65.47
CA LEU A 346 -152.51 -122.43 64.86
C LEU A 346 -152.89 -123.83 64.35
N ALA A 347 -151.95 -124.59 63.78
CA ALA A 347 -152.18 -125.97 63.37
C ALA A 347 -152.42 -126.90 64.57
N ALA A 348 -151.69 -126.69 65.68
CA ALA A 348 -151.88 -127.42 66.93
C ALA A 348 -153.23 -127.09 67.59
N MET A 349 -153.67 -125.82 67.58
CA MET A 349 -155.01 -125.44 68.03
C MET A 349 -156.12 -126.02 67.12
N GLY A 350 -155.88 -126.09 65.81
CA GLY A 350 -156.77 -126.78 64.87
C GLY A 350 -156.96 -128.26 65.21
N ALA A 351 -155.86 -128.96 65.49
CA ALA A 351 -155.89 -130.36 65.89
C ALA A 351 -156.64 -130.60 67.22
N ILE A 352 -156.54 -129.67 68.18
CA ILE A 352 -157.28 -129.75 69.46
C ILE A 352 -158.80 -129.53 69.26
N ILE A 353 -159.19 -128.65 68.35
CA ILE A 353 -160.61 -128.43 68.00
C ILE A 353 -161.19 -129.66 67.29
N ASP A 354 -160.43 -130.30 66.40
CA ASP A 354 -160.85 -131.52 65.71
C ASP A 354 -160.94 -132.72 66.67
N GLN A 355 -160.05 -132.80 67.67
CA GLN A 355 -160.10 -133.80 68.74
C GLN A 355 -161.34 -133.62 69.63
N LEU A 356 -161.67 -132.38 70.02
CA LEU A 356 -162.87 -132.07 70.81
C LEU A 356 -164.18 -132.30 70.03
N ARG A 357 -164.16 -132.17 68.69
CA ARG A 357 -165.28 -132.58 67.82
C ARG A 357 -165.42 -134.10 67.73
N SER A 358 -164.32 -134.83 67.58
CA SER A 358 -164.31 -136.30 67.60
C SER A 358 -164.79 -136.88 68.93
N ASP A 359 -164.51 -136.22 70.06
CA ASP A 359 -164.97 -136.64 71.39
C ASP A 359 -166.45 -136.26 71.66
N ALA A 360 -167.02 -135.30 70.91
CA ALA A 360 -168.44 -134.98 70.93
C ALA A 360 -169.28 -135.88 69.99
N ASP A 361 -168.72 -136.33 68.85
CA ASP A 361 -169.41 -137.23 67.91
C ASP A 361 -169.45 -138.69 68.39
N LYS A 362 -168.56 -139.10 69.32
CA LYS A 362 -168.60 -140.44 69.93
C LYS A 362 -169.60 -140.58 71.08
N SER A 363 -170.19 -139.48 71.56
CA SER A 363 -171.22 -139.53 72.62
C SER A 363 -172.66 -139.72 72.15
N ASP A 364 -172.93 -139.79 70.83
CA ASP A 364 -174.29 -139.83 70.27
C ASP A 364 -174.67 -141.08 69.43
N THR A 365 -173.83 -142.13 69.39
CA THR A 365 -174.18 -143.39 68.70
C THR A 365 -173.69 -144.64 69.44
N GLU A 366 -174.46 -145.10 70.43
CA GLU A 366 -175.05 -146.46 70.56
C GLU A 366 -175.41 -146.78 72.05
N PRO A 367 -176.53 -147.49 72.28
CA PRO A 367 -177.28 -147.52 73.55
C PRO A 367 -176.72 -148.38 74.69
#